data_AF-A0A420MDE6-F1
#
_entry.id   AF-A0A420MDE6-F1
#
_cell.length_a   1.000
_cell.length_b   1.000
_cell.length_c   1.000
_cell.angle_alpha   90.00
_cell.angle_beta   90.00
_cell.angle_gamma   90.00
#
_symmetry.space_group_name_H-M   'P 1'
#
loop_
_entity.id
_entity.type
_entity.pdbx_description
1 polymer ?
#
loop_
_entity_poly.entity_id
_entity_poly.type
_entity_poly.pdbx_seq_one_letter_code
_entity_poly.pdbx_strand_id
1 'polypeptide(L)'
;MIRKVYHKPYDAEPEYVADTNEKGYVWFEMGIFARWNSPSKCQVLCVDTPFDLPDQLKASLEKRPSGLNFGDPFAMHVDLIDVIIKYYDLSVWRIRHPVRKLEEMSIPPYFVKLARRGWSPK
;
A
#
# COMPACT_ATOMS: atom_id res chain seq x y z
N MET A 1 1.71 2.09 31.10
CA MET A 1 1.58 3.33 30.30
C MET A 1 1.99 2.99 28.87
N ILE A 2 1.03 2.83 27.96
CA ILE A 2 1.34 2.55 26.54
C ILE A 2 1.70 3.89 25.91
N ARG A 3 2.97 4.08 25.54
CA ARG A 3 3.39 5.25 24.74
C ARG A 3 2.63 5.19 23.42
N LYS A 4 1.73 6.16 23.19
CA LYS A 4 1.17 6.37 21.85
C LYS A 4 2.33 6.76 20.94
N VAL A 5 2.75 5.83 20.10
CA VAL A 5 3.66 6.13 19.01
C VAL A 5 2.86 6.99 18.02
N TYR A 6 3.20 8.27 17.93
CA TYR A 6 2.52 9.21 17.02
C TYR A 6 2.94 9.00 15.56
N HIS A 7 4.11 8.41 15.33
CA HIS A 7 4.53 7.95 14.01
C HIS A 7 4.15 6.50 13.80
N LYS A 8 3.23 6.28 12.87
CA LYS A 8 2.88 4.94 12.43
C LYS A 8 3.85 4.52 11.32
N PRO A 9 4.12 3.21 11.15
CA PRO A 9 5.15 2.74 10.23
C PRO A 9 4.94 3.22 8.78
N TYR A 10 3.70 3.49 8.38
CA TYR A 10 3.31 4.01 7.06
C TYR A 10 3.50 5.52 6.87
N ASP A 11 3.80 6.27 7.93
CA ASP A 11 4.13 7.70 7.85
C ASP A 11 5.60 7.92 7.44
N ALA A 12 6.45 6.89 7.60
CA ALA A 12 7.86 6.93 7.20
C ALA A 12 8.11 6.49 5.75
N GLU A 13 7.09 5.91 5.11
CA GLU A 13 7.11 5.51 3.71
C GLU A 13 6.94 6.73 2.80
N PRO A 14 7.51 6.75 1.58
CA PRO A 14 7.52 7.94 0.74
C PRO A 14 6.10 8.43 0.43
N GLU A 15 5.96 9.75 0.31
CA GLU A 15 4.71 10.37 -0.10
C GLU A 15 4.62 10.33 -1.63
N TYR A 16 3.61 9.62 -2.13
CA TYR A 16 3.40 9.44 -3.58
C TYR A 16 2.55 10.56 -4.20
N VAL A 17 2.07 11.48 -3.37
CA VAL A 17 1.26 12.63 -3.78
C VAL A 17 2.12 13.86 -3.65
N ALA A 18 2.24 14.65 -4.72
CA ALA A 18 2.86 15.95 -4.61
C ALA A 18 2.00 16.87 -3.72
N ASP A 19 2.64 17.69 -2.87
CA ASP A 19 1.99 18.66 -1.98
C ASP A 19 1.02 19.61 -2.69
N THR A 20 1.08 19.68 -4.02
CA THR A 20 0.27 20.55 -4.88
C THR A 20 -1.12 20.00 -5.20
N ASN A 21 -1.45 18.76 -4.85
CA ASN A 21 -2.74 18.18 -5.18
C ASN A 21 -3.83 18.58 -4.18
N GLU A 22 -4.78 19.42 -4.62
CA GLU A 22 -5.90 19.93 -3.82
C GLU A 22 -6.74 18.84 -3.16
N LYS A 23 -6.79 17.63 -3.73
CA LYS A 23 -7.55 16.51 -3.17
C LYS A 23 -6.81 15.76 -2.07
N GLY A 24 -5.50 15.93 -1.95
CA GLY A 24 -4.66 15.21 -0.98
C GLY A 24 -4.51 13.72 -1.26
N TYR A 25 -4.94 13.23 -2.42
CA TYR A 25 -4.71 11.84 -2.87
C TYR A 25 -4.68 11.74 -4.41
N VAL A 26 -3.88 10.79 -4.91
CA VAL A 26 -3.81 10.38 -6.33
C VAL A 26 -4.05 8.88 -6.40
N TRP A 27 -4.86 8.45 -7.37
CA TRP A 27 -4.96 7.03 -7.72
C TRP A 27 -3.90 6.70 -8.78
N PHE A 28 -3.07 5.71 -8.48
CA PHE A 28 -2.15 5.15 -9.46
C PHE A 28 -2.82 3.98 -10.16
N GLU A 29 -2.99 4.08 -11.46
CA GLU A 29 -3.37 2.95 -12.31
C GLU A 29 -2.09 2.33 -12.86
N MET A 30 -1.78 1.10 -12.46
CA MET A 30 -0.55 0.42 -12.85
C MET A 30 -0.85 -0.66 -13.88
N GLY A 31 -0.10 -0.66 -14.98
CA GLY A 31 -0.16 -1.71 -16.00
C GLY A 31 0.95 -2.73 -15.80
N ILE A 32 0.60 -4.03 -15.76
CA ILE A 32 1.58 -5.11 -15.63
C ILE A 32 1.36 -6.12 -16.74
N PHE A 33 2.40 -6.35 -17.54
CA PHE A 33 2.37 -7.26 -18.68
C PHE A 33 3.50 -8.28 -18.54
N ALA A 34 3.13 -9.54 -18.34
CA ALA A 34 4.09 -10.63 -18.33
C ALA A 34 4.12 -11.32 -19.69
N ARG A 35 5.32 -11.54 -20.21
CA ARG A 35 5.57 -12.29 -21.44
C ARG A 35 6.56 -13.41 -21.17
N TRP A 36 6.20 -14.60 -21.63
CA TRP A 36 7.06 -15.78 -21.58
C TRP A 36 7.30 -16.30 -23.00
N ASN A 37 8.57 -16.26 -23.44
CA ASN A 37 8.94 -16.66 -24.81
C ASN A 37 9.66 -18.01 -24.85
N SER A 38 10.39 -18.37 -23.79
CA SER A 38 11.09 -19.66 -23.65
C SER A 38 11.33 -19.96 -22.17
N PRO A 39 11.67 -21.20 -21.79
CA PRO A 39 11.97 -21.60 -20.40
C PRO A 39 13.16 -20.87 -19.73
N SER A 40 13.72 -19.87 -20.39
CA SER A 40 14.84 -19.04 -19.94
C SER A 40 14.62 -17.55 -20.20
N LYS A 41 13.46 -17.17 -20.74
CA LYS A 41 13.10 -15.79 -21.10
C LYS A 41 11.70 -15.48 -20.60
N CYS A 42 11.64 -15.01 -19.36
CA CYS A 42 10.48 -14.36 -18.78
C CYS A 42 10.77 -12.86 -18.69
N GLN A 43 9.84 -12.04 -19.16
CA GLN A 43 9.92 -10.58 -19.12
C GLN A 43 8.63 -10.05 -18.49
N VAL A 44 8.76 -9.11 -17.57
CA VAL A 44 7.63 -8.39 -16.99
C VAL A 44 7.83 -6.91 -17.29
N LEU A 45 6.86 -6.31 -17.98
CA LEU A 45 6.80 -4.89 -18.23
C LEU A 45 5.82 -4.27 -17.24
N CYS A 46 6.31 -3.31 -16.46
CA CYS A 46 5.50 -2.52 -15.55
C CYS A 46 5.39 -1.09 -16.10
N VAL A 47 4.19 -0.54 -16.17
CA VAL A 47 3.85 0.77 -16.73
C VAL A 47 3.09 1.58 -15.67
N ASP A 48 3.31 2.89 -15.66
CA ASP A 48 2.67 3.84 -14.74
C ASP A 48 2.84 3.47 -13.25
N THR A 49 4.02 2.95 -12.91
CA THR A 49 4.36 2.49 -11.55
C THR A 49 4.91 3.59 -10.65
N PRO A 50 4.78 3.45 -9.32
CA PRO A 50 5.51 4.28 -8.36
C PRO A 50 7.02 4.29 -8.64
N PHE A 51 7.68 5.42 -8.36
CA PHE A 51 9.10 5.64 -8.69
C PHE A 51 10.05 4.67 -7.98
N ASP A 52 9.65 4.15 -6.82
CA ASP A 52 10.42 3.24 -5.97
C ASP A 52 10.15 1.76 -6.27
N LEU A 53 9.16 1.44 -7.14
CA LEU A 53 8.80 0.05 -7.45
C LEU A 53 9.97 -0.78 -7.99
N PRO A 54 10.82 -0.27 -8.91
CA PRO A 54 11.95 -1.04 -9.42
C PRO A 54 12.91 -1.47 -8.31
N ASP A 55 13.21 -0.58 -7.37
CA ASP A 55 14.12 -0.85 -6.26
C ASP A 55 13.49 -1.81 -5.25
N GLN A 56 12.20 -1.64 -4.93
CA GLN A 56 11.45 -2.53 -4.05
C GLN A 56 11.36 -3.95 -4.62
N LEU A 57 11.09 -4.07 -5.92
CA LEU A 57 11.01 -5.35 -6.62
C LEU A 57 12.36 -6.03 -6.66
N LYS A 58 13.43 -5.30 -7.01
CA LYS A 58 14.78 -5.84 -6.99
C LYS A 58 15.17 -6.34 -5.60
N ALA A 59 14.89 -5.56 -4.56
CA ALA A 59 15.15 -5.96 -3.18
C ALA A 59 14.34 -7.20 -2.75
N SER A 60 13.10 -7.37 -3.25
CA SER A 60 12.32 -8.59 -3.01
C SER A 60 12.96 -9.80 -3.68
N LEU A 61 13.32 -9.67 -4.96
CA LEU A 61 13.94 -10.74 -5.73
C LEU A 61 15.30 -11.18 -5.15
N GLU A 62 16.10 -10.24 -4.66
CA GLU A 62 17.40 -10.52 -4.01
C GLU A 62 17.27 -11.19 -2.64
N LYS A 63 16.18 -10.94 -1.91
CA LYS A 63 15.91 -11.58 -0.60
C LYS A 63 15.46 -13.03 -0.72
N ARG A 64 15.15 -13.50 -1.92
CA ARG A 64 14.55 -14.82 -2.13
C ARG A 64 15.57 -15.92 -1.83
N PRO A 65 15.26 -16.88 -0.94
CA PRO A 65 16.20 -17.93 -0.55
C PRO A 65 16.47 -18.93 -1.68
N SER A 66 15.45 -19.17 -2.51
CA SER A 66 15.56 -19.90 -3.76
C SER A 66 15.73 -18.89 -4.90
N GLY A 67 16.83 -18.99 -5.65
CA GLY A 67 17.03 -18.15 -6.84
C GLY A 67 15.88 -18.26 -7.85
N LEU A 68 15.79 -17.29 -8.76
CA LEU A 68 14.75 -17.25 -9.78
C LEU A 68 14.81 -18.47 -10.71
N ASN A 69 13.73 -19.24 -10.75
CA ASN A 69 13.55 -20.29 -11.75
C ASN A 69 12.91 -19.71 -13.01
N PHE A 70 13.71 -19.30 -13.99
CA PHE A 70 13.19 -18.78 -15.26
C PHE A 70 12.43 -19.80 -16.12
N GLY A 71 12.47 -21.08 -15.74
CA GLY A 71 11.65 -22.14 -16.34
C GLY A 71 10.19 -22.10 -15.91
N ASP A 72 9.88 -21.42 -14.79
CA ASP A 72 8.52 -21.18 -14.33
C ASP A 72 8.02 -19.82 -14.83
N PRO A 73 6.94 -19.78 -15.65
CA PRO A 73 6.37 -18.52 -16.15
C PRO A 73 5.86 -17.60 -15.03
N PHE A 74 5.58 -18.14 -13.85
CA PHE A 74 5.06 -17.39 -12.70
C PHE A 74 6.13 -17.02 -11.67
N ALA A 75 7.39 -17.39 -11.89
CA ALA A 75 8.44 -17.22 -10.90
C ALA A 75 8.52 -15.79 -10.35
N MET A 76 8.46 -14.77 -11.22
CA MET A 76 8.53 -13.35 -10.80
C MET A 76 7.21 -12.77 -10.29
N HIS A 77 6.08 -13.45 -10.48
CA HIS A 77 4.77 -12.91 -10.12
C HIS A 77 4.58 -12.84 -8.61
N VAL A 78 5.14 -13.79 -7.86
CA VAL A 78 5.03 -13.82 -6.40
C VAL A 78 5.63 -12.55 -5.79
N ASP A 79 6.90 -12.24 -6.11
CA ASP A 79 7.58 -11.04 -5.61
C ASP A 79 6.89 -9.75 -6.08
N LEU A 80 6.44 -9.73 -7.34
CA LEU A 80 5.72 -8.59 -7.88
C LEU A 80 4.40 -8.33 -7.14
N ILE A 81 3.60 -9.37 -6.92
CA ILE A 81 2.34 -9.27 -6.18
C ILE A 81 2.60 -8.86 -4.73
N ASP A 82 3.62 -9.40 -4.07
CA ASP A 82 3.98 -9.02 -2.70
C ASP A 82 4.32 -7.53 -2.59
N VAL A 83 5.04 -6.99 -3.58
CA VAL A 83 5.33 -5.54 -3.65
C VAL A 83 4.05 -4.74 -3.89
N ILE A 84 3.17 -5.19 -4.79
CA ILE A 84 1.87 -4.52 -5.05
C ILE A 84 0.99 -4.51 -3.80
N ILE A 85 0.92 -5.61 -3.06
CA ILE A 85 0.16 -5.71 -1.82
C ILE A 85 0.62 -4.65 -0.82
N LYS A 86 1.93 -4.41 -0.71
CA LYS A 86 2.46 -3.35 0.17
C LYS A 86 1.97 -1.96 -0.24
N TYR A 87 1.95 -1.64 -1.54
CA TYR A 87 1.41 -0.37 -2.03
C TYR A 87 -0.08 -0.23 -1.73
N TYR A 88 -0.85 -1.31 -1.90
CA TYR A 88 -2.27 -1.34 -1.55
C TYR A 88 -2.49 -1.13 -0.06
N ASP A 89 -1.77 -1.85 0.80
CA ASP A 89 -1.83 -1.67 2.24
C ASP A 89 -1.52 -0.22 2.62
N LEU A 90 -0.46 0.36 2.06
CA LEU A 90 -0.11 1.76 2.29
C LEU A 90 -1.24 2.70 1.91
N SER A 91 -1.84 2.52 0.73
CA SER A 91 -2.96 3.34 0.27
C SER A 91 -4.18 3.24 1.20
N VAL A 92 -4.55 2.02 1.62
CA VAL A 92 -5.70 1.77 2.50
C VAL A 92 -5.47 2.38 3.87
N TRP A 93 -4.27 2.22 4.44
CA TRP A 93 -3.91 2.80 5.74
C TRP A 93 -3.89 4.32 5.69
N ARG A 94 -3.41 4.92 4.59
CA ARG A 94 -3.41 6.37 4.39
C ARG A 94 -4.82 6.93 4.23
N ILE A 95 -5.72 6.28 3.50
CA ILE A 95 -7.13 6.72 3.34
C ILE A 95 -7.94 6.55 4.64
N ARG A 96 -7.69 5.49 5.41
CA ARG A 96 -8.38 5.23 6.68
C ARG A 96 -8.29 6.41 7.66
N HIS A 97 -7.16 7.11 7.68
CA HIS A 97 -6.93 8.19 8.63
C HIS A 97 -7.80 9.44 8.38
N PRO A 98 -7.84 10.02 7.17
CA PRO A 98 -8.79 11.04 6.78
C PRO A 98 -10.24 10.62 6.95
N VAL A 99 -10.61 9.41 6.52
CA VAL A 99 -11.99 8.90 6.67
C VAL A 99 -12.40 8.86 8.13
N ARG A 100 -11.55 8.36 9.03
CA ARG A 100 -11.84 8.33 10.46
C ARG A 100 -12.01 9.73 11.06
N LYS A 101 -11.24 10.72 10.59
CA LYS A 101 -11.44 12.13 11.00
C LYS A 101 -12.79 12.67 10.52
N LEU A 102 -13.19 12.36 9.28
CA LEU A 102 -14.50 12.74 8.73
C LEU A 102 -15.65 12.07 9.49
N GLU A 103 -15.53 10.79 9.83
CA GLU A 103 -16.50 10.06 10.65
C GLU A 103 -16.63 10.69 12.04
N GLU A 104 -15.52 11.00 12.71
CA GLU A 104 -15.53 11.65 14.03
C GLU A 104 -16.19 13.04 14.00
N MET A 105 -16.00 13.81 12.92
CA MET A 105 -16.67 15.11 12.73
C MET A 105 -18.15 14.99 12.38
N SER A 106 -18.55 13.89 11.74
CA SER A 106 -19.93 13.63 11.35
C SER A 106 -20.79 13.10 12.50
N ILE A 107 -20.18 12.63 13.59
CA ILE A 107 -20.88 12.23 14.81
C ILE A 107 -21.26 13.49 15.61
N PRO A 108 -22.55 13.73 15.88
CA PRO A 108 -22.96 14.87 16.68
C PRO A 108 -22.27 14.90 18.05
N PRO A 109 -21.86 16.08 18.56
CA PRO A 109 -21.08 16.20 19.80
C PRO A 109 -21.72 15.51 21.02
N TYR A 110 -23.05 15.40 21.05
CA TYR A 110 -23.79 14.75 22.13
C TYR A 110 -23.62 13.23 22.13
N PHE A 111 -23.51 12.58 20.97
CA PHE A 111 -23.27 11.14 20.87
C PHE A 111 -21.85 10.76 21.31
N VAL A 112 -20.85 11.58 20.99
CA VAL A 112 -19.47 11.40 21.49
C VAL A 112 -19.43 11.51 23.02
N LYS A 113 -20.20 12.44 23.59
CA LYS A 113 -20.34 12.63 25.05
C LYS A 113 -21.01 11.42 25.72
N LEU A 114 -22.02 10.82 25.08
CA LEU A 114 -22.73 9.64 25.57
C LEU A 114 -21.86 8.37 25.48
N ALA A 115 -21.17 8.15 24.37
CA ALA A 115 -20.27 7.01 24.18
C ALA A 115 -19.10 7.04 25.19
N ARG A 116 -18.50 8.20 25.45
CA ARG A 116 -17.46 8.35 26.49
C ARG A 116 -17.97 8.13 27.92
N ARG A 117 -19.29 8.22 28.14
CA ARG A 117 -19.96 7.90 29.41
C ARG A 117 -20.44 6.45 29.48
N GLY A 118 -20.02 5.59 28.54
CA GLY A 118 -20.35 4.17 28.54
C GLY A 118 -21.75 3.84 28.04
N TRP A 119 -22.42 4.78 27.34
CA TRP A 119 -23.72 4.52 26.75
C TRP A 119 -23.57 3.83 25.39
N SER A 120 -24.21 2.68 25.23
CA SER A 120 -24.40 1.98 23.94
C SER A 120 -25.89 1.95 23.63
N PRO A 121 -26.30 2.24 22.38
CA PRO A 121 -27.69 1.98 21.99
C PRO A 121 -27.95 0.47 22.06
N LYS A 122 -29.14 0.10 22.54
CA LYS A 122 -29.65 -1.27 22.47
C LYS A 122 -30.27 -1.51 21.11
#